data_AF-A0A7J4IYB0-F1
#
_entry.id   AF-A0A7J4IYB0-F1
#
_cell.length_a   1.000
_cell.length_b   1.000
_cell.length_c   1.000
_cell.angle_alpha   90.00
_cell.angle_beta   90.00
_cell.angle_gamma   90.00
#
_symmetry.space_group_name_H-M   'P 1'
#
loop_
_entity.id
_entity.type
_entity.pdbx_description
1 polymer ?
#
loop_
_entity_poly.entity_id
_entity_poly.type
_entity_poly.pdbx_seq_one_letter_code
_entity_poly.pdbx_strand_id
1 'polypeptide(L)'
;MDAILKEAHELISGEKPFRFWELLLKSETRINGLGREILGDIDERAVISGKVFLGRGALIKPGSLVEGNVYIGEGSVIGPNAFLRHGTVIAPGCHIGSSEIKNSIILQGSKVPHFSYAGDSVIGMDCNLGAGTKIANLRHDGENVKVKIGGRLVDSGRRKLGALLFNDVKTGINSSINCGAILLKGIRTRPNEFVK
;
A
#
# COMPACT_ATOMS: atom_id res chain seq x y z
N MET A 1 12.39 -1.71 9.32
CA MET A 1 10.95 -1.41 9.10
C MET A 1 10.05 -2.26 9.99
N ASP A 2 10.60 -3.28 10.63
CA ASP A 2 9.89 -4.29 11.40
C ASP A 2 8.98 -3.72 12.50
N ALA A 3 9.40 -2.66 13.19
CA ALA A 3 8.55 -1.99 14.17
C ALA A 3 7.26 -1.40 13.56
N ILE A 4 7.36 -0.76 12.38
CA ILE A 4 6.20 -0.22 11.65
C ILE A 4 5.29 -1.36 11.17
N LEU A 5 5.87 -2.43 10.63
CA LEU A 5 5.10 -3.59 10.17
C LEU A 5 4.40 -4.31 11.33
N LYS A 6 5.07 -4.42 12.49
CA LYS A 6 4.49 -4.98 13.72
C LYS A 6 3.33 -4.13 14.23
N GLU A 7 3.52 -2.81 14.34
CA GLU A 7 2.46 -1.88 14.76
C GLU A 7 1.26 -1.93 13.78
N ALA A 8 1.53 -1.93 12.47
CA ALA A 8 0.50 -2.06 11.46
C ALA A 8 -0.28 -3.38 11.60
N HIS A 9 0.41 -4.49 11.83
CA HIS A 9 -0.20 -5.79 12.08
C HIS A 9 -1.10 -5.77 13.32
N GLU A 10 -0.63 -5.22 14.45
CA GLU A 10 -1.40 -5.13 15.69
C GLU A 10 -2.67 -4.28 15.50
N LEU A 11 -2.55 -3.11 14.87
CA LEU A 11 -3.67 -2.21 14.62
C LEU A 11 -4.73 -2.83 13.70
N ILE A 12 -4.31 -3.50 12.62
CA ILE A 12 -5.23 -4.15 11.69
C ILE A 12 -5.84 -5.40 12.31
N SER A 13 -5.09 -6.18 13.08
CA SER A 13 -5.63 -7.35 13.80
C SER A 13 -6.61 -6.97 14.91
N GLY A 14 -6.60 -5.73 15.38
CA GLY A 14 -7.61 -5.20 16.31
C GLY A 14 -9.00 -5.04 15.70
N GLU A 15 -9.15 -5.16 14.36
CA GLU A 15 -10.42 -5.14 13.61
C GLU A 15 -11.32 -3.92 13.87
N LYS A 16 -10.74 -2.85 14.42
CA LYS A 16 -11.43 -1.59 14.69
C LYS A 16 -10.78 -0.48 13.87
N PRO A 17 -11.57 0.32 13.13
CA PRO A 17 -11.07 1.49 12.43
C PRO A 17 -10.21 2.38 13.34
N PHE A 18 -9.04 2.76 12.85
CA PHE A 18 -8.09 3.61 13.56
C PHE A 18 -7.61 4.74 12.65
N ARG A 19 -6.89 5.71 13.23
CA ARG A 19 -6.31 6.85 12.51
C ARG A 19 -5.09 6.41 11.70
N PHE A 20 -5.31 5.63 10.65
CA PHE A 20 -4.24 4.99 9.87
C PHE A 20 -3.27 5.98 9.21
N TRP A 21 -3.65 7.25 9.08
CA TRP A 21 -2.76 8.32 8.65
C TRP A 21 -1.64 8.63 9.65
N GLU A 22 -1.83 8.38 10.95
CA GLU A 22 -0.77 8.51 11.96
C GLU A 22 0.29 7.43 11.76
N LEU A 23 -0.12 6.21 11.40
CA LEU A 23 0.77 5.11 11.02
C LEU A 23 1.55 5.44 9.73
N LEU A 24 0.88 6.02 8.73
CA LEU A 24 1.56 6.49 7.51
C LEU A 24 2.64 7.54 7.82
N LEU A 25 2.35 8.52 8.69
CA LEU A 25 3.33 9.53 9.10
C LEU A 25 4.55 8.93 9.80
N LYS A 26 4.34 7.97 10.70
CA LYS A 26 5.44 7.23 11.34
C LYS A 26 6.27 6.46 10.30
N SER A 27 5.59 5.82 9.34
CA SER A 27 6.24 5.08 8.24
C SER A 27 7.07 6.00 7.34
N GLU A 28 6.54 7.16 6.95
CA GLU A 28 7.23 8.21 6.18
C GLU A 28 8.51 8.66 6.89
N THR A 29 8.45 8.89 8.20
CA THR A 29 9.63 9.27 8.98
C THR A 29 10.66 8.15 9.00
N ARG A 30 10.22 6.91 9.23
CA ARG A 30 11.11 5.75 9.32
C ARG A 30 11.78 5.41 7.99
N ILE A 31 11.04 5.48 6.88
CA ILE A 31 11.55 5.15 5.55
C ILE A 31 12.53 6.21 5.03
N ASN A 32 12.38 7.47 5.45
CA ASN A 32 13.33 8.54 5.15
C ASN A 32 14.69 8.36 5.85
N GLY A 33 14.69 7.77 7.05
CA GLY A 33 15.91 7.38 7.76
C GLY A 33 16.50 6.04 7.30
N LEU A 34 15.91 5.37 6.29
CA LEU A 34 16.36 4.05 5.87
C LEU A 34 17.64 4.14 5.03
N GLY A 35 18.56 3.19 5.28
CA GLY A 35 19.72 2.95 4.42
C GLY A 35 19.34 2.24 3.12
N ARG A 36 20.35 1.92 2.32
CA ARG A 36 20.22 1.02 1.17
C ARG A 36 20.76 -0.35 1.57
N GLU A 37 20.02 -1.41 1.27
CA GLU A 37 20.44 -2.79 1.48
C GLU A 37 19.76 -3.68 0.45
N ILE A 38 20.51 -4.54 -0.25
CA ILE A 38 19.99 -5.37 -1.33
C ILE A 38 20.40 -6.82 -1.06
N LEU A 39 19.45 -7.62 -0.58
CA LEU A 39 19.61 -9.04 -0.24
C LEU A 39 18.85 -9.97 -1.21
N GLY A 40 18.11 -9.39 -2.16
CA GLY A 40 17.38 -10.08 -3.20
C GLY A 40 17.89 -9.70 -4.59
N ASP A 41 17.14 -10.10 -5.61
CA ASP A 41 17.54 -9.96 -7.02
C ASP A 41 16.84 -8.78 -7.69
N ILE A 42 17.59 -8.03 -8.48
CA ILE A 42 17.08 -6.94 -9.31
C ILE A 42 17.46 -7.25 -10.75
N ASP A 43 16.46 -7.40 -11.62
CA ASP A 43 16.69 -7.56 -13.05
C ASP A 43 17.37 -6.30 -13.62
N GLU A 44 18.32 -6.48 -14.54
CA GLU A 44 19.11 -5.39 -15.13
C GLU A 44 18.26 -4.33 -15.88
N ARG A 45 17.03 -4.67 -16.26
CA ARG A 45 16.08 -3.77 -16.93
C ARG A 45 15.17 -3.04 -15.94
N ALA A 46 15.34 -3.22 -14.64
CA ALA A 46 14.65 -2.43 -13.62
C ALA A 46 15.43 -1.15 -13.32
N VAL A 47 14.71 -0.05 -13.07
CA VAL A 47 15.32 1.25 -12.76
C VAL A 47 15.06 1.59 -11.31
N ILE A 48 16.12 1.85 -10.55
CA ILE A 48 16.05 2.27 -9.14
C ILE A 48 16.61 3.69 -9.02
N SER A 49 15.75 4.64 -8.71
CA SER A 49 16.08 6.05 -8.48
C SER A 49 15.78 6.40 -7.01
N GLY A 50 16.73 6.14 -6.11
CA GLY A 50 16.56 6.39 -4.67
C GLY A 50 17.21 5.32 -3.79
N LYS A 51 16.79 5.22 -2.52
CA LYS A 51 17.27 4.19 -1.59
C LYS A 51 16.25 3.06 -1.50
N VAL A 52 16.69 1.85 -1.78
CA VAL A 52 15.85 0.65 -1.65
C VAL A 52 16.45 -0.27 -0.61
N PHE A 53 15.59 -0.74 0.29
CA PHE A 53 15.82 -1.98 1.03
C PHE A 53 15.11 -3.11 0.29
N LEU A 54 15.84 -4.15 -0.06
CA LEU A 54 15.31 -5.36 -0.71
C LEU A 54 15.68 -6.58 0.14
N GLY A 55 14.67 -7.21 0.74
CA GLY A 55 14.85 -8.39 1.58
C GLY A 55 15.30 -9.64 0.80
N ARG A 56 15.74 -10.67 1.54
CA ARG A 56 16.20 -11.94 0.95
C ARG A 56 15.12 -12.55 0.04
N GLY A 57 15.55 -13.11 -1.09
CA GLY A 57 14.65 -13.78 -2.05
C GLY A 57 13.56 -12.87 -2.64
N ALA A 58 13.57 -11.57 -2.36
CA ALA A 58 12.70 -10.63 -3.05
C ALA A 58 13.24 -10.38 -4.45
N LEU A 59 12.34 -10.18 -5.42
CA LEU A 59 12.67 -10.06 -6.82
C LEU A 59 12.04 -8.80 -7.40
N ILE A 60 12.86 -7.94 -8.03
CA ILE A 60 12.39 -6.85 -8.87
C ILE A 60 12.56 -7.26 -10.34
N LYS A 61 11.43 -7.40 -11.04
CA LYS A 61 11.33 -7.87 -12.43
C LYS A 61 11.57 -6.75 -13.45
N PRO A 62 11.86 -7.11 -14.73
CA PRO A 62 12.13 -6.17 -15.81
C PRO A 62 11.13 -5.02 -15.93
N GLY A 63 11.63 -3.85 -16.33
CA GLY A 63 10.83 -2.66 -16.62
C GLY A 63 10.18 -2.02 -15.40
N SER A 64 10.38 -2.58 -14.20
CA SER A 64 9.89 -1.97 -12.97
C SER A 64 10.70 -0.72 -12.63
N LEU A 65 10.01 0.33 -12.22
CA LEU A 65 10.59 1.58 -11.75
C LEU A 65 10.36 1.71 -10.26
N VAL A 66 11.43 1.99 -9.51
CA VAL A 66 11.37 2.33 -8.10
C VAL A 66 11.93 3.75 -7.93
N GLU A 67 11.10 4.68 -7.47
CA GLU A 67 11.45 6.08 -7.28
C GLU A 67 11.33 6.46 -5.79
N GLY A 68 12.39 7.01 -5.21
CA GLY A 68 12.48 7.43 -3.82
C GLY A 68 12.89 6.32 -2.86
N ASN A 69 12.54 6.51 -1.58
CA ASN A 69 12.86 5.55 -0.52
C ASN A 69 11.75 4.50 -0.46
N VAL A 70 12.10 3.24 -0.65
CA VAL A 70 11.16 2.12 -0.70
C VAL A 70 11.70 0.93 0.09
N TYR A 71 10.82 0.25 0.82
CA TYR A 71 11.12 -1.00 1.52
C TYR A 71 10.36 -2.15 0.85
N ILE A 72 11.09 -3.22 0.49
CA ILE A 72 10.54 -4.44 -0.08
C ILE A 72 10.98 -5.61 0.80
N GLY A 73 10.01 -6.24 1.47
CA GLY A 73 10.23 -7.34 2.40
C GLY A 73 10.59 -8.66 1.71
N GLU A 74 11.09 -9.60 2.52
CA GLU A 74 11.53 -10.94 2.12
C GLU A 74 10.52 -11.66 1.20
N GLY A 75 11.02 -12.31 0.15
CA GLY A 75 10.22 -13.12 -0.77
C GLY A 75 9.18 -12.35 -1.60
N SER A 76 9.16 -11.02 -1.57
CA SER A 76 8.20 -10.23 -2.35
C SER A 76 8.59 -10.15 -3.82
N VAL A 77 7.60 -10.16 -4.71
CA VAL A 77 7.81 -10.07 -6.15
C VAL A 77 7.21 -8.78 -6.70
N ILE A 78 8.08 -7.92 -7.23
CA ILE A 78 7.73 -6.63 -7.83
C ILE A 78 7.87 -6.72 -9.34
N GLY A 79 6.81 -6.38 -10.08
CA GLY A 79 6.78 -6.31 -11.53
C GLY A 79 6.29 -7.58 -12.25
N PRO A 80 6.50 -7.64 -13.58
CA PRO A 80 7.21 -6.64 -14.40
C PRO A 80 6.44 -5.32 -14.51
N ASN A 81 7.14 -4.25 -14.91
CA ASN A 81 6.56 -2.91 -15.14
C ASN A 81 5.78 -2.35 -13.94
N ALA A 82 6.14 -2.73 -12.71
CA ALA A 82 5.58 -2.11 -11.51
C ALA A 82 6.17 -0.70 -11.35
N PHE A 83 5.39 0.22 -10.79
CA PHE A 83 5.89 1.54 -10.40
C PHE A 83 5.75 1.73 -8.89
N LEU A 84 6.85 1.60 -8.16
CA LEU A 84 6.88 1.88 -6.72
C LEU A 84 7.43 3.29 -6.50
N ARG A 85 6.69 4.09 -5.75
CA ARG A 85 7.06 5.48 -5.45
C ARG A 85 7.42 5.64 -4.00
N HIS A 86 8.02 6.79 -3.70
CA HIS A 86 8.52 7.15 -2.38
C HIS A 86 7.51 6.85 -1.27
N GLY A 87 8.00 6.37 -0.13
CA GLY A 87 7.19 6.08 1.04
C GLY A 87 6.52 4.71 1.01
N THR A 88 6.74 3.92 -0.04
CA THR A 88 6.13 2.60 -0.19
C THR A 88 6.84 1.56 0.67
N VAL A 89 6.03 0.80 1.43
CA VAL A 89 6.46 -0.29 2.29
C VAL A 89 5.70 -1.54 1.89
N ILE A 90 6.42 -2.52 1.34
CA ILE A 90 5.89 -3.82 0.98
C ILE A 90 6.40 -4.83 2.00
N ALA A 91 5.50 -5.44 2.77
CA ALA A 91 5.82 -6.47 3.75
C ALA A 91 6.18 -7.80 3.06
N PRO A 92 6.68 -8.82 3.79
CA PRO A 92 7.10 -10.08 3.20
C PRO A 92 6.02 -10.80 2.37
N GLY A 93 6.46 -11.53 1.35
CA GLY A 93 5.61 -12.42 0.54
C GLY A 93 4.54 -11.71 -0.29
N CYS A 94 4.65 -10.39 -0.52
CA CYS A 94 3.69 -9.67 -1.33
C CYS A 94 3.96 -9.84 -2.83
N HIS A 95 2.94 -9.64 -3.65
CA HIS A 95 3.09 -9.56 -5.10
C HIS A 95 2.51 -8.26 -5.65
N ILE A 96 3.36 -7.42 -6.20
CA ILE A 96 2.97 -6.21 -6.94
C ILE A 96 3.30 -6.46 -8.40
N GLY A 97 2.29 -6.56 -9.27
CA GLY A 97 2.53 -6.70 -10.72
C GLY A 97 2.59 -5.34 -11.40
N SER A 98 2.07 -5.21 -12.62
CA SER A 98 2.06 -3.95 -13.38
C SER A 98 1.06 -2.94 -12.78
N SER A 99 1.38 -2.43 -11.59
CA SER A 99 0.58 -1.54 -10.75
C SER A 99 1.46 -0.42 -10.18
N GLU A 100 0.84 0.71 -9.83
CA GLU A 100 1.52 1.82 -9.17
C GLU A 100 1.16 1.87 -7.68
N ILE A 101 2.18 1.94 -6.82
CA ILE A 101 2.04 2.11 -5.38
C ILE A 101 2.81 3.35 -4.93
N LYS A 102 2.18 4.21 -4.12
CA LYS A 102 2.79 5.43 -3.59
C LYS A 102 2.49 5.59 -2.11
N ASN A 103 3.52 5.83 -1.29
CA ASN A 103 3.36 6.17 0.12
C ASN A 103 2.36 5.28 0.88
N SER A 104 2.45 3.97 0.69
CA SER A 104 1.47 3.01 1.22
C SER A 104 2.16 1.86 1.92
N ILE A 105 1.49 1.29 2.92
CA ILE A 105 1.93 0.10 3.64
C ILE A 105 1.07 -1.08 3.15
N ILE A 106 1.72 -2.07 2.54
CA ILE A 106 1.09 -3.30 2.06
C ILE A 106 1.57 -4.44 2.93
N LEU A 107 0.69 -5.04 3.73
CA LEU A 107 1.05 -6.10 4.67
C LEU A 107 1.13 -7.48 4.03
N GLN A 108 1.66 -8.41 4.82
CA GLN A 108 2.14 -9.72 4.40
C GLN A 108 1.14 -10.49 3.53
N GLY A 109 1.65 -11.12 2.47
CA GLY A 109 0.88 -11.99 1.58
C GLY A 109 -0.05 -11.26 0.60
N SER A 110 -0.17 -9.94 0.68
CA SER A 110 -1.08 -9.17 -0.16
C SER A 110 -0.64 -9.05 -1.61
N LYS A 111 -1.63 -8.97 -2.51
CA LYS A 111 -1.44 -9.01 -3.96
C LYS A 111 -2.11 -7.81 -4.62
N VAL A 112 -1.33 -7.08 -5.44
CA VAL A 112 -1.78 -5.97 -6.29
C VAL A 112 -1.28 -6.21 -7.72
N PRO A 113 -1.81 -7.23 -8.42
CA PRO A 113 -1.16 -7.82 -9.58
C PRO A 113 -1.32 -7.03 -10.88
N HIS A 114 -2.43 -6.32 -11.10
CA HIS A 114 -2.75 -5.82 -12.45
C HIS A 114 -3.39 -4.43 -12.44
N PHE A 115 -2.70 -3.45 -13.04
CA PHE A 115 -3.23 -2.14 -13.44
C PHE A 115 -3.92 -1.34 -12.34
N SER A 116 -3.49 -1.56 -11.09
CA SER A 116 -4.06 -0.91 -9.92
C SER A 116 -3.26 0.33 -9.53
N TYR A 117 -3.93 1.26 -8.83
CA TYR A 117 -3.28 2.38 -8.16
C TYR A 117 -3.62 2.35 -6.66
N ALA A 118 -2.60 2.36 -5.81
CA ALA A 118 -2.76 2.50 -4.36
C ALA A 118 -1.82 3.60 -3.83
N GLY A 119 -2.42 4.74 -3.47
CA GLY A 119 -1.72 5.89 -2.91
C GLY A 119 -2.14 6.17 -1.47
N ASP A 120 -1.18 6.51 -0.59
CA ASP A 120 -1.45 6.99 0.78
C ASP A 120 -2.40 6.07 1.57
N SER A 121 -2.17 4.76 1.49
CA SER A 121 -3.09 3.72 1.99
C SER A 121 -2.41 2.71 2.90
N VAL A 122 -3.21 2.05 3.73
CA VAL A 122 -2.77 0.89 4.53
C VAL A 122 -3.61 -0.32 4.10
N ILE A 123 -2.95 -1.34 3.56
CA ILE A 123 -3.58 -2.57 3.07
C ILE A 123 -3.13 -3.73 3.94
N GLY A 124 -4.10 -4.40 4.55
CA GLY A 124 -3.90 -5.51 5.48
C GLY A 124 -3.29 -6.75 4.85
N MET A 125 -3.20 -7.82 5.64
CA MET A 125 -2.62 -9.10 5.21
C MET A 125 -3.57 -9.84 4.27
N ASP A 126 -3.01 -10.67 3.40
CA ASP A 126 -3.75 -11.58 2.51
C ASP A 126 -4.86 -10.89 1.68
N CYS A 127 -4.70 -9.61 1.39
CA CYS A 127 -5.59 -8.86 0.52
C CYS A 127 -5.29 -9.18 -0.95
N ASN A 128 -6.30 -9.09 -1.80
CA ASN A 128 -6.12 -9.23 -3.25
C ASN A 128 -6.91 -8.15 -3.99
N LEU A 129 -6.18 -7.21 -4.60
CA LEU A 129 -6.80 -6.17 -5.41
C LEU A 129 -7.07 -6.72 -6.81
N GLY A 130 -8.33 -6.87 -7.17
CA GLY A 130 -8.76 -7.23 -8.52
C GLY A 130 -8.19 -6.27 -9.56
N ALA A 131 -7.96 -6.75 -10.78
CA ALA A 131 -7.36 -5.97 -11.85
C ALA A 131 -8.08 -4.63 -12.06
N GLY A 132 -7.33 -3.54 -12.15
CA GLY A 132 -7.90 -2.21 -12.35
C GLY A 132 -8.51 -1.58 -11.09
N THR A 133 -8.30 -2.15 -9.90
CA THR A 133 -8.75 -1.52 -8.64
C THR A 133 -8.00 -0.21 -8.41
N LYS A 134 -8.73 0.88 -8.17
CA LYS A 134 -8.16 2.20 -7.95
C LYS A 134 -8.58 2.74 -6.59
N ILE A 135 -7.61 3.15 -5.78
CA ILE A 135 -7.84 3.87 -4.53
C ILE A 135 -7.59 5.35 -4.80
N ALA A 136 -8.65 6.16 -4.73
CA ALA A 136 -8.53 7.60 -4.78
C ALA A 136 -7.87 8.12 -3.50
N ASN A 137 -6.98 9.10 -3.64
CA ASN A 137 -6.27 9.71 -2.51
C ASN A 137 -6.35 11.24 -2.48
N LEU A 138 -7.10 11.89 -3.39
CA LEU A 138 -7.22 13.34 -3.46
C LEU A 138 -8.68 13.71 -3.71
N ARG A 139 -9.20 14.64 -2.91
CA ARG A 139 -10.53 15.21 -3.10
C ARG A 139 -10.52 16.28 -4.18
N HIS A 140 -11.62 16.40 -4.92
CA HIS A 140 -11.78 17.41 -5.96
C HIS A 140 -11.98 18.84 -5.42
N ASP A 141 -12.56 18.98 -4.23
CA ASP A 141 -12.74 20.29 -3.57
C ASP A 141 -11.45 20.85 -2.97
N GLY A 142 -10.41 20.02 -2.88
CA GLY A 142 -9.14 20.39 -2.30
C GLY A 142 -9.10 20.43 -0.78
N GLU A 143 -10.14 19.99 -0.11
CA GLU A 143 -10.12 19.90 1.35
C GLU A 143 -9.28 18.71 1.83
N ASN A 144 -9.00 18.68 3.13
CA ASN A 144 -8.41 17.50 3.76
C ASN A 144 -9.35 16.30 3.66
N VAL A 145 -8.78 15.10 3.55
CA VAL A 145 -9.56 13.86 3.59
C VAL A 145 -10.08 13.62 5.00
N LYS A 146 -11.40 13.40 5.11
CA LYS A 146 -12.07 13.04 6.36
C LYS A 146 -12.39 11.54 6.34
N VAL A 147 -12.23 10.88 7.49
CA VAL A 147 -12.41 9.43 7.63
C VAL A 147 -13.47 9.16 8.69
N LYS A 148 -14.37 8.20 8.44
CA LYS A 148 -15.42 7.82 9.40
C LYS A 148 -14.86 6.81 10.41
N ILE A 149 -14.65 7.24 11.66
CA ILE A 149 -14.16 6.42 12.77
C ILE A 149 -15.17 6.50 13.93
N GLY A 150 -15.63 5.35 14.44
CA GLY A 150 -16.59 5.32 15.56
C GLY A 150 -17.88 6.09 15.27
N GLY A 151 -18.34 6.07 14.01
CA GLY A 151 -19.54 6.80 13.57
C GLY A 151 -19.34 8.30 13.32
N ARG A 152 -18.17 8.88 13.61
CA ARG A 152 -17.88 10.30 13.44
C ARG A 152 -16.92 10.53 12.26
N LEU A 153 -17.12 11.62 11.53
CA LEU A 153 -16.15 12.09 10.55
C LEU A 153 -15.00 12.80 11.27
N VAL A 154 -13.79 12.31 11.07
CA VAL A 154 -12.56 12.84 11.65
C VAL A 154 -11.71 13.42 10.52
N ASP A 155 -11.29 14.67 10.64
CA ASP A 155 -10.31 15.26 9.73
C ASP A 155 -8.94 14.61 9.94
N SER A 156 -8.34 14.09 8.86
CA SER A 156 -7.00 13.50 8.92
C SER A 156 -5.88 14.53 8.95
N GLY A 157 -6.18 15.80 8.62
CA GLY A 157 -5.18 16.85 8.40
C GLY A 157 -4.39 16.66 7.10
N ARG A 158 -4.74 15.68 6.25
CA ARG A 158 -4.00 15.34 5.04
C ARG A 158 -4.77 15.74 3.79
N ARG A 159 -4.13 16.52 2.93
CA ARG A 159 -4.61 16.80 1.57
C ARG A 159 -4.66 15.54 0.70
N LYS A 160 -3.75 14.59 0.94
CA LYS A 160 -3.75 13.27 0.28
C LYS A 160 -3.83 12.12 1.29
N LEU A 161 -4.85 11.29 1.15
CA LEU A 161 -5.07 10.08 1.93
C LEU A 161 -5.97 9.12 1.16
N GLY A 162 -5.50 7.88 0.98
CA GLY A 162 -6.25 6.79 0.35
C GLY A 162 -7.13 6.07 1.36
N ALA A 163 -7.01 4.75 1.44
CA ALA A 163 -7.94 3.90 2.18
C ALA A 163 -7.24 3.02 3.23
N LEU A 164 -8.05 2.49 4.15
CA LEU A 164 -7.68 1.42 5.07
C LEU A 164 -8.41 0.13 4.67
N LEU A 165 -7.65 -0.88 4.26
CA LEU A 165 -8.17 -2.23 4.01
C LEU A 165 -7.69 -3.13 5.15
N PHE A 166 -8.61 -3.78 5.84
CA PHE A 166 -8.29 -4.80 6.84
C PHE A 166 -7.88 -6.12 6.19
N ASN A 167 -7.47 -7.10 7.01
CA ASN A 167 -7.01 -8.40 6.55
C ASN A 167 -8.04 -9.12 5.66
N ASP A 168 -7.55 -9.92 4.73
CA ASP A 168 -8.35 -10.72 3.82
C ASP A 168 -9.44 -9.89 3.13
N VAL A 169 -9.15 -8.69 2.62
CA VAL A 169 -10.04 -7.96 1.72
C VAL A 169 -9.74 -8.36 0.27
N LYS A 170 -10.77 -8.66 -0.53
CA LYS A 170 -10.58 -8.94 -1.97
C LYS A 170 -11.50 -8.08 -2.80
N THR A 171 -10.95 -7.33 -3.74
CA THR A 171 -11.75 -6.46 -4.59
C THR A 171 -12.05 -7.14 -5.92
N GLY A 172 -13.26 -6.91 -6.45
CA GLY A 172 -13.59 -7.23 -7.83
C GLY A 172 -12.79 -6.36 -8.81
N ILE A 173 -12.68 -6.80 -10.07
CA ILE A 173 -12.04 -6.02 -11.13
C ILE A 173 -12.68 -4.63 -11.25
N ASN A 174 -11.88 -3.60 -11.56
CA ASN A 174 -12.31 -2.22 -11.69
C ASN A 174 -13.05 -1.63 -10.47
N SER A 175 -12.82 -2.17 -9.27
CA SER A 175 -13.36 -1.57 -8.05
C SER A 175 -12.78 -0.17 -7.84
N SER A 176 -13.64 0.78 -7.52
CA SER A 176 -13.26 2.17 -7.25
C SER A 176 -13.45 2.47 -5.78
N ILE A 177 -12.36 2.75 -5.06
CA ILE A 177 -12.36 2.99 -3.62
C ILE A 177 -12.10 4.48 -3.37
N ASN A 178 -13.00 5.12 -2.66
CA ASN A 178 -12.94 6.56 -2.39
C ASN A 178 -11.87 6.92 -1.33
N CYS A 179 -11.49 8.19 -1.29
CA CYS A 179 -10.55 8.72 -0.30
C CYS A 179 -11.12 8.55 1.11
N GLY A 180 -10.32 8.01 2.03
CA GLY A 180 -10.70 7.78 3.42
C GLY A 180 -11.61 6.58 3.66
N ALA A 181 -11.91 5.79 2.63
CA ALA A 181 -12.74 4.59 2.77
C ALA A 181 -12.07 3.54 3.67
N ILE A 182 -12.91 2.76 4.36
CA ILE A 182 -12.48 1.67 5.23
C ILE A 182 -13.21 0.39 4.84
N LEU A 183 -12.45 -0.63 4.43
CA LEU A 183 -12.98 -1.96 4.14
C LEU A 183 -12.58 -2.88 5.29
N LEU A 184 -13.58 -3.40 6.00
CA LEU A 184 -13.38 -4.30 7.13
C LEU A 184 -12.90 -5.69 6.67
N LYS A 185 -12.45 -6.50 7.64
CA LYS A 185 -11.89 -7.82 7.40
C LYS A 185 -12.84 -8.69 6.58
N GLY A 186 -12.31 -9.44 5.63
CA GLY A 186 -13.08 -10.42 4.87
C GLY A 186 -13.98 -9.82 3.77
N ILE A 187 -14.06 -8.49 3.64
CA ILE A 187 -14.93 -7.85 2.65
C ILE A 187 -14.55 -8.30 1.23
N ARG A 188 -15.58 -8.49 0.41
CA ARG A 188 -15.49 -8.79 -1.02
C ARG A 188 -16.27 -7.75 -1.79
N THR A 189 -15.63 -6.98 -2.66
CA THR A 189 -16.36 -6.11 -3.60
C THR A 189 -16.66 -6.87 -4.88
N ARG A 190 -17.72 -6.48 -5.57
CA ARG A 190 -18.09 -6.97 -6.90
C ARG A 190 -17.30 -6.24 -7.98
N PRO A 191 -17.23 -6.80 -9.21
CA PRO A 191 -16.72 -6.07 -10.36
C PRO A 191 -17.39 -4.71 -10.54
N ASN A 192 -16.60 -3.67 -10.82
CA ASN A 192 -17.02 -2.27 -10.97
C ASN A 192 -17.70 -1.63 -9.73
N GLU A 193 -17.60 -2.25 -8.56
CA GLU A 193 -18.22 -1.69 -7.36
C GLU A 193 -17.50 -0.40 -6.91
N PHE A 194 -18.30 0.60 -6.52
CA PHE A 194 -17.82 1.83 -5.91
C PHE A 194 -17.96 1.76 -4.39
N VAL A 195 -16.83 1.88 -3.68
CA VAL A 195 -16.77 1.89 -2.22
C VAL A 195 -16.56 3.33 -1.73
N LYS A 196 -17.47 3.79 -0.87
CA LYS A 196 -17.51 5.16 -0.34
C LYS A 196 -16.68 5.35 0.93
#